data_AF-A0AAD4T864-F1
#
_entry.id   AF-A0AAD4T864-F1
#
_cell.length_a   1.000
_cell.length_b   1.000
_cell.length_c   1.000
_cell.angle_alpha   90.00
_cell.angle_beta   90.00
_cell.angle_gamma   90.00
#
_symmetry.space_group_name_H-M   'P 1'
#
loop_
_entity.id
_entity.type
_entity.pdbx_description
1 polymer ?
#
loop_
_entity_poly.entity_id
_entity_poly.type
_entity_poly.pdbx_seq_one_letter_code
_entity_poly.pdbx_strand_id
1 'polypeptide(L)'
;MDYTIENISIKGINLTSADNLLLSPEFDINISYANPNKNMGFYYYEKDSHITISYSTAILCSSGNVLPSFYQPKNNVTVLETASKCSGVKVTTTIRDSLLRDQRKSKIRLSIDISIPIRSDTEAVETTASSILKVYCDVKVDKLAMDSKIVSEKCVLINKPWASTNYQNKGLEVSDNKLARASY
;
A
#
# COMPACT_ATOMS: atom_id res chain seq x y z
N MET A 1 -2.40 10.68 7.81
CA MET A 1 -2.74 9.56 6.91
C MET A 1 -1.68 8.57 7.22
N ASP A 2 -2.03 7.62 8.05
CA ASP A 2 -1.07 6.76 8.73
C ASP A 2 -1.42 5.33 8.34
N TYR A 3 -0.39 4.55 8.02
CA TYR A 3 -0.52 3.21 7.49
C TYR A 3 0.28 2.30 8.40
N THR A 4 -0.26 1.14 8.69
CA THR A 4 0.39 0.17 9.56
C THR A 4 0.18 -1.21 8.99
N ILE A 5 1.24 -2.01 8.95
CA ILE A 5 1.12 -3.44 8.68
C ILE A 5 0.80 -4.12 10.01
N GLU A 6 -0.43 -4.58 10.16
CA GLU A 6 -0.91 -5.18 11.42
C GLU A 6 -0.47 -6.64 11.54
N ASN A 7 -0.46 -7.36 10.42
CA ASN A 7 -0.09 -8.76 10.35
C ASN A 7 0.47 -9.11 8.98
N ILE A 8 1.33 -10.14 8.94
CA ILE A 8 1.85 -10.72 7.70
C ILE A 8 1.99 -12.24 7.87
N SER A 9 1.35 -13.01 7.00
CA SER A 9 1.52 -14.45 6.86
C SER A 9 2.24 -14.74 5.55
N ILE A 10 3.25 -15.62 5.61
CA ILE A 10 4.16 -15.87 4.49
C ILE A 10 4.21 -17.37 4.19
N LYS A 11 3.99 -17.74 2.93
CA LYS A 11 4.07 -19.14 2.44
C LYS A 11 4.89 -19.22 1.16
N GLY A 12 5.26 -20.43 0.77
CA GLY A 12 5.86 -20.70 -0.55
C GLY A 12 7.31 -20.23 -0.73
N ILE A 13 7.97 -19.82 0.36
CA ILE A 13 9.42 -19.56 0.39
C ILE A 13 10.15 -20.75 1.01
N ASN A 14 10.51 -21.73 0.18
CA ASN A 14 11.26 -22.90 0.62
C ASN A 14 12.77 -22.73 0.37
N LEU A 15 13.54 -22.58 1.45
CA LEU A 15 14.99 -22.34 1.41
C LEU A 15 15.82 -23.58 1.79
N THR A 16 15.23 -24.78 1.83
CA THR A 16 15.90 -25.99 2.35
C THR A 16 16.94 -26.57 1.41
N SER A 17 16.75 -26.46 0.09
CA SER A 17 17.74 -26.88 -0.91
C SER A 17 18.57 -25.70 -1.41
N ALA A 18 19.87 -25.92 -1.63
CA ALA A 18 20.78 -24.96 -2.22
C ALA A 18 20.43 -24.65 -3.70
N ASP A 19 19.87 -25.64 -4.39
CA ASP A 19 19.50 -25.53 -5.81
C ASP A 19 18.12 -24.88 -6.00
N ASN A 20 17.36 -24.66 -4.92
CA ASN A 20 16.05 -24.04 -5.04
C ASN A 20 16.16 -22.51 -5.18
N LEU A 21 16.15 -22.07 -6.44
CA LEU A 21 16.18 -20.66 -6.82
C LEU A 21 14.85 -20.15 -7.40
N LEU A 22 13.83 -21.00 -7.47
CA LEU A 22 12.49 -20.63 -7.91
C LEU A 22 11.54 -20.68 -6.71
N LEU A 23 11.00 -19.54 -6.35
CA LEU A 23 10.06 -19.40 -5.24
C LEU A 23 8.64 -19.21 -5.78
N SER A 24 7.66 -19.59 -4.97
CA SER A 24 6.25 -19.26 -5.23
C SER A 24 5.64 -18.57 -4.00
N PRO A 25 6.08 -17.36 -3.65
CA PRO A 25 5.68 -16.72 -2.42
C PRO A 25 4.21 -16.34 -2.41
N GLU A 26 3.56 -16.54 -1.27
CA GLU A 26 2.25 -16.01 -0.97
C GLU A 26 2.37 -15.15 0.29
N PHE A 27 1.84 -13.93 0.23
CA PHE A 27 1.82 -12.97 1.31
C PHE A 27 0.38 -12.58 1.61
N ASP A 28 -0.09 -12.92 2.80
CA ASP A 28 -1.38 -12.47 3.34
C ASP A 28 -1.09 -11.33 4.32
N ILE A 29 -1.55 -10.12 4.03
CA ILE A 29 -1.18 -8.91 4.77
C ILE A 29 -2.44 -8.20 5.25
N ASN A 30 -2.47 -7.87 6.54
CA ASN A 30 -3.47 -6.96 7.10
C ASN A 30 -2.87 -5.57 7.20
N ILE A 31 -3.53 -4.60 6.58
CA ILE A 31 -3.07 -3.22 6.51
C ILE A 31 -4.14 -2.32 7.13
N SER A 32 -3.73 -1.54 8.13
CA SER A 32 -4.51 -0.47 8.73
C SER A 32 -4.29 0.82 7.94
N TYR A 33 -5.39 1.45 7.53
CA TYR A 33 -5.43 2.73 6.84
C TYR A 33 -6.10 3.73 7.77
N ALA A 34 -5.38 4.70 8.30
CA ALA A 34 -5.96 5.77 9.12
C ALA A 34 -6.08 7.06 8.31
N ASN A 35 -7.31 7.55 8.15
CA ASN A 35 -7.62 8.88 7.64
C ASN A 35 -7.91 9.87 8.77
N PRO A 36 -6.90 10.60 9.28
CA PRO A 36 -7.11 11.65 10.29
C PRO A 36 -7.62 12.96 9.68
N ASN A 37 -7.88 13.03 8.37
CA ASN A 37 -8.39 14.24 7.75
C ASN A 37 -9.84 14.46 8.20
N LYS A 38 -10.12 15.64 8.74
CA LYS A 38 -11.45 16.04 9.23
C LYS A 38 -12.37 16.53 8.13
N ASN A 39 -11.83 16.88 6.97
CA ASN A 39 -12.52 17.60 5.91
C ASN A 39 -12.78 16.72 4.68
N MET A 40 -12.02 15.65 4.49
CA MET A 40 -11.99 14.89 3.24
C MET A 40 -11.96 13.38 3.47
N GLY A 41 -12.89 12.68 2.82
CA GLY A 41 -12.89 11.24 2.63
C GLY A 41 -12.21 10.85 1.32
N PHE A 42 -11.93 9.56 1.16
CA PHE A 42 -11.23 9.06 -0.02
C PHE A 42 -11.85 7.78 -0.54
N TYR A 43 -12.04 7.72 -1.85
CA TYR A 43 -12.32 6.51 -2.58
C TYR A 43 -11.00 5.89 -3.01
N TYR A 44 -10.82 4.62 -2.73
CA TYR A 44 -9.69 3.79 -3.17
C TYR A 44 -10.20 2.81 -4.20
N TYR A 45 -9.41 2.58 -5.24
CA TYR A 45 -9.79 1.73 -6.37
C TYR A 45 -8.85 0.54 -6.50
N GLU A 46 -9.43 -0.64 -6.68
CA GLU A 46 -8.70 -1.89 -6.90
C GLU A 46 -8.00 -1.88 -8.25
N LYS A 47 -8.73 -1.47 -9.30
CA LYS A 47 -8.17 -1.37 -10.64
C LYS A 47 -6.94 -0.46 -10.62
N ASP A 48 -5.84 -0.95 -11.18
CA ASP A 48 -4.54 -0.30 -11.26
C ASP A 48 -3.84 -0.09 -9.89
N SER A 49 -4.37 -0.68 -8.82
CA SER A 49 -3.64 -0.81 -7.56
C SER A 49 -2.50 -1.81 -7.69
N HIS A 50 -1.44 -1.62 -6.91
CA HIS A 50 -0.24 -2.45 -6.99
C HIS A 50 0.44 -2.57 -5.64
N ILE A 51 0.95 -3.76 -5.35
CA ILE A 51 1.83 -4.05 -4.22
C ILE A 51 3.09 -4.77 -4.72
N THR A 52 4.24 -4.31 -4.25
CA THR A 52 5.52 -4.97 -4.47
C THR A 52 6.18 -5.27 -3.13
N ILE A 53 6.61 -6.51 -2.95
CA ILE A 53 7.26 -6.99 -1.73
C ILE A 53 8.66 -7.45 -2.12
N SER A 54 9.67 -6.86 -1.49
CA SER A 54 11.07 -7.09 -1.80
C SER A 54 11.89 -7.42 -0.56
N TYR A 55 12.95 -8.20 -0.76
CA TYR A 55 14.02 -8.39 0.23
C TYR A 55 15.33 -7.94 -0.39
N SER A 56 16.01 -6.98 0.26
CA SER A 56 17.16 -6.31 -0.34
C SER A 56 16.79 -5.78 -1.74
N THR A 57 17.53 -6.14 -2.78
CA THR A 57 17.27 -5.76 -4.17
C THR A 57 16.39 -6.75 -4.94
N ALA A 58 15.95 -7.85 -4.31
CA ALA A 58 15.17 -8.88 -4.98
C ALA A 58 13.67 -8.68 -4.74
N ILE A 59 12.90 -8.60 -5.82
CA ILE A 59 11.44 -8.61 -5.77
C ILE A 59 11.00 -10.05 -5.48
N LEU A 60 10.33 -10.24 -4.35
CA LEU A 60 9.77 -11.53 -3.94
C LEU A 60 8.34 -11.70 -4.43
N CYS A 61 7.59 -10.60 -4.57
CA CYS A 61 6.28 -10.62 -5.19
C CYS A 61 5.91 -9.24 -5.73
N SER A 62 5.22 -9.21 -6.85
CA SER A 62 4.66 -8.00 -7.45
C SER A 62 3.29 -8.38 -7.98
N SER A 63 2.24 -7.72 -7.49
CA SER A 63 0.85 -8.07 -7.77
C SER A 63 0.02 -6.80 -7.95
N GLY A 64 -0.79 -6.79 -9.01
CA GLY A 64 -1.73 -5.71 -9.29
C GLY A 64 -3.17 -6.12 -8.98
N ASN A 65 -4.04 -5.14 -8.76
CA ASN A 65 -5.47 -5.33 -8.50
C ASN A 65 -5.78 -6.22 -7.30
N VAL A 66 -4.98 -6.11 -6.22
CA VAL A 66 -5.15 -6.92 -5.00
C VAL A 66 -5.66 -6.11 -3.80
N LEU A 67 -5.65 -4.78 -3.89
CA LEU A 67 -6.12 -3.90 -2.83
C LEU A 67 -7.60 -3.57 -3.11
N PRO A 68 -8.54 -3.92 -2.21
CA PRO A 68 -9.96 -3.82 -2.52
C PRO A 68 -10.40 -2.37 -2.71
N SER A 69 -11.45 -2.17 -3.53
CA SER A 69 -12.09 -0.87 -3.67
C SER A 69 -12.92 -0.55 -2.42
N PHE A 70 -12.75 0.64 -1.85
CA PHE A 70 -13.53 1.07 -0.70
C PHE A 70 -13.62 2.59 -0.60
N TYR A 71 -14.61 3.07 0.13
CA TYR A 71 -14.70 4.46 0.56
C TYR A 71 -14.29 4.56 2.02
N GLN A 72 -13.34 5.45 2.30
CA GLN A 72 -12.90 5.78 3.65
C GLN A 72 -13.40 7.16 4.03
N PRO A 73 -14.32 7.27 5.01
CA PRO A 73 -14.77 8.57 5.48
C PRO A 73 -13.68 9.29 6.29
N LYS A 74 -14.00 10.53 6.67
CA LYS A 74 -13.19 11.41 7.52
C LYS A 74 -13.01 10.79 8.91
N ASN A 75 -11.87 11.01 9.55
CA ASN A 75 -11.55 10.50 10.89
C ASN A 75 -11.85 9.00 11.08
N ASN A 76 -11.51 8.17 10.08
CA ASN A 76 -11.83 6.76 10.09
C ASN A 76 -10.55 5.90 9.98
N VAL A 77 -10.59 4.72 10.58
CA VAL A 77 -9.58 3.68 10.40
C VAL A 77 -10.24 2.49 9.72
N THR A 78 -9.62 2.00 8.65
CA THR A 78 -10.08 0.84 7.90
C THR A 78 -8.97 -0.20 7.90
N VAL A 79 -9.29 -1.44 8.27
CA VAL A 79 -8.37 -2.58 8.17
C VAL A 79 -8.77 -3.40 6.96
N LEU A 80 -7.80 -3.68 6.10
CA LEU A 80 -8.00 -4.50 4.90
C LEU A 80 -7.04 -5.68 4.90
N GLU A 81 -7.55 -6.81 4.45
CA GLU A 81 -6.76 -8.00 4.14
C GLU A 81 -6.48 -8.04 2.63
N THR A 82 -5.23 -8.27 2.26
CA THR A 82 -4.79 -8.45 0.87
C THR A 82 -3.91 -9.68 0.76
N ALA A 83 -4.10 -10.46 -0.30
CA ALA A 83 -3.30 -11.64 -0.59
C ALA A 83 -2.55 -11.44 -1.92
N SER A 84 -1.23 -11.56 -1.90
CA SER A 84 -0.38 -11.49 -3.09
C SER A 84 0.27 -12.84 -3.34
N LYS A 85 -0.11 -13.48 -4.44
CA LYS A 85 0.37 -14.81 -4.84
C LYS A 85 1.27 -14.67 -6.05
N CYS A 86 2.53 -15.05 -5.90
CA CYS A 86 3.51 -15.01 -6.96
C CYS A 86 4.08 -16.41 -7.19
N SER A 87 4.46 -16.70 -8.43
CA SER A 87 5.03 -17.99 -8.83
C SER A 87 6.21 -17.80 -9.76
N GLY A 88 7.14 -18.76 -9.74
CA GLY A 88 8.32 -18.73 -10.61
C GLY A 88 9.28 -17.56 -10.31
N VAL A 89 9.25 -17.04 -9.09
CA VAL A 89 10.10 -15.92 -8.66
C VAL A 89 11.54 -16.41 -8.57
N LYS A 90 12.36 -16.00 -9.54
CA LYS A 90 13.77 -16.40 -9.60
C LYS A 90 14.62 -15.53 -8.69
N VAL A 91 15.29 -16.15 -7.73
CA VAL A 91 16.27 -15.50 -6.85
C VAL A 91 17.69 -15.97 -7.18
N THR A 92 18.69 -15.18 -6.80
CA THR A 92 20.09 -15.61 -6.86
C THR A 92 20.46 -16.44 -5.63
N THR A 93 21.53 -17.24 -5.73
CA THR A 93 22.07 -17.96 -4.57
C THR A 93 22.42 -17.00 -3.42
N THR A 94 22.98 -15.83 -3.73
CA THR A 94 23.28 -14.78 -2.74
C THR A 94 22.03 -14.32 -1.98
N ILE A 95 20.92 -14.08 -2.69
CA ILE A 95 19.65 -13.67 -2.06
C ILE A 95 19.08 -14.81 -1.22
N ARG A 96 19.04 -16.03 -1.76
CA ARG A 96 18.57 -17.24 -1.06
C ARG A 96 19.34 -17.48 0.24
N ASP A 97 20.67 -17.43 0.18
CA ASP A 97 21.53 -17.62 1.34
C ASP A 97 21.34 -16.52 2.37
N SER A 98 21.14 -15.28 1.92
CA SER A 98 20.89 -14.13 2.82
C SER A 98 19.55 -14.25 3.52
N LEU A 99 18.47 -14.60 2.79
CA LEU A 99 17.17 -14.91 3.38
C LEU A 99 17.28 -16.02 4.44
N LEU A 100 18.01 -17.11 4.12
CA LEU A 100 18.20 -18.22 5.06
C LEU A 100 18.96 -17.79 6.31
N ARG A 101 20.03 -16.99 6.16
CA ARG A 101 20.81 -16.47 7.29
C ARG A 101 19.99 -15.52 8.16
N ASP A 102 19.23 -14.61 7.56
CA ASP A 102 18.43 -13.62 8.29
C ASP A 102 17.23 -14.26 8.97
N GLN A 103 16.65 -15.30 8.36
CA GLN A 103 15.63 -16.13 9.00
C GLN A 103 16.16 -16.84 10.24
N ARG A 104 17.34 -17.45 10.18
CA ARG A 104 17.97 -18.07 11.37
C ARG A 104 18.26 -17.08 12.50
N LYS A 105 18.38 -15.79 12.18
CA LYS A 105 18.64 -14.71 13.13
C LYS A 105 17.38 -13.96 13.55
N SER A 106 16.21 -14.31 13.01
CA SER A 106 14.96 -13.57 13.16
C SER A 106 15.09 -12.07 12.84
N LYS A 107 15.73 -11.78 11.71
CA LYS A 107 16.03 -10.42 11.25
C LYS A 107 15.67 -10.19 9.78
N ILE A 108 14.63 -10.86 9.27
CA ILE A 108 14.21 -10.62 7.89
C ILE A 108 13.60 -9.23 7.80
N ARG A 109 14.08 -8.42 6.85
CA ARG A 109 13.56 -7.09 6.56
C ARG A 109 12.97 -7.07 5.16
N LEU A 110 11.68 -6.80 5.06
CA LEU A 110 10.91 -6.72 3.83
C LEU A 110 10.58 -5.25 3.54
N SER A 111 10.75 -4.85 2.29
CA SER A 111 10.23 -3.59 1.76
C SER A 111 8.88 -3.87 1.09
N ILE A 112 7.84 -3.13 1.48
CA ILE A 112 6.52 -3.24 0.90
C ILE A 112 6.15 -1.89 0.28
N ASP A 113 6.08 -1.84 -1.04
CA ASP A 113 5.69 -0.68 -1.82
C ASP A 113 4.24 -0.84 -2.28
N ILE A 114 3.38 0.11 -1.91
CA ILE A 114 1.95 0.10 -2.22
C ILE A 114 1.62 1.33 -3.05
N SER A 115 0.96 1.13 -4.18
CA SER A 115 0.40 2.18 -5.03
C SER A 115 -1.10 1.96 -5.19
N ILE A 116 -1.91 2.96 -4.84
CA ILE A 116 -3.37 2.86 -4.90
C ILE A 116 -3.93 4.06 -5.64
N PRO A 117 -4.70 3.87 -6.71
CA PRO A 117 -5.48 4.94 -7.29
C PRO A 117 -6.55 5.40 -6.30
N ILE A 118 -6.61 6.71 -6.10
CA ILE A 118 -7.52 7.35 -5.16
C ILE A 118 -8.26 8.52 -5.78
N ARG A 119 -9.39 8.87 -5.18
CA ARG A 119 -10.17 10.07 -5.48
C ARG A 119 -10.68 10.70 -4.19
N SER A 120 -10.71 12.02 -4.13
CA SER A 120 -11.31 12.73 -3.00
C SER A 120 -12.85 12.69 -3.06
N ASP A 121 -13.52 12.62 -1.91
CA ASP A 121 -14.97 12.81 -1.83
C ASP A 121 -15.45 14.23 -2.14
N THR A 122 -14.53 15.20 -2.17
CA THR A 122 -14.83 16.61 -2.52
C THR A 122 -14.89 16.84 -4.03
N GLU A 123 -14.49 15.86 -4.85
CA GLU A 123 -14.52 15.97 -6.31
C GLU A 123 -15.91 15.57 -6.83
N ALA A 124 -16.79 16.57 -6.98
CA ALA A 124 -18.21 16.36 -7.32
C ALA A 124 -18.47 15.81 -8.74
N VAL A 125 -17.53 15.97 -9.66
CA VAL A 125 -17.71 15.64 -11.09
C VAL A 125 -16.96 14.36 -11.50
N GLU A 126 -15.89 14.01 -10.79
CA GLU A 126 -15.02 12.89 -11.16
C GLU A 126 -15.53 11.59 -10.51
N THR A 127 -15.72 10.54 -11.32
CA THR A 127 -16.08 9.20 -10.85
C THR A 127 -14.91 8.22 -10.90
N THR A 128 -13.79 8.63 -11.52
CA THR A 128 -12.56 7.86 -11.68
C THR A 128 -11.46 8.34 -10.73
N ALA A 129 -10.44 7.51 -10.50
CA ALA A 129 -9.28 7.92 -9.72
C ALA A 129 -8.59 9.16 -10.34
N SER A 130 -8.27 10.15 -9.50
CA SER A 130 -7.66 11.42 -9.89
C SER A 130 -6.19 11.52 -9.48
N SER A 131 -5.71 10.60 -8.65
CA SER A 131 -4.33 10.55 -8.17
C SER A 131 -3.91 9.14 -7.75
N ILE A 132 -2.59 8.92 -7.62
CA ILE A 132 -2.03 7.69 -7.05
C ILE A 132 -1.45 8.00 -5.68
N LEU A 133 -1.93 7.32 -4.65
CA LEU A 133 -1.32 7.27 -3.34
C LEU A 133 -0.15 6.29 -3.35
N LYS A 134 1.01 6.69 -2.81
CA LYS A 134 2.18 5.82 -2.66
C LYS A 134 2.59 5.69 -1.20
N VAL A 135 2.62 4.45 -0.71
CA VAL A 135 3.04 4.09 0.64
C VAL A 135 4.25 3.17 0.54
N TYR A 136 5.26 3.43 1.35
CA TYR A 136 6.40 2.54 1.54
C TYR A 136 6.40 2.06 2.99
N CYS A 137 6.47 0.76 3.21
CA CYS A 137 6.62 0.16 4.52
C CYS A 137 7.91 -0.64 4.62
N ASP A 138 8.69 -0.37 5.65
CA ASP A 138 9.80 -1.20 6.07
C ASP A 138 9.33 -2.13 7.19
N VAL A 139 9.26 -3.43 6.93
CA VAL A 139 8.69 -4.43 7.84
C VAL A 139 9.74 -5.46 8.20
N LYS A 140 10.03 -5.58 9.49
CA LYS A 140 10.91 -6.62 10.01
C LYS A 140 10.09 -7.74 10.62
N VAL A 141 10.36 -8.96 10.17
CA VAL A 141 9.69 -10.18 10.65
C VAL A 141 10.69 -11.18 11.22
N ASP A 142 10.21 -12.02 12.13
CA ASP A 142 11.01 -13.05 12.79
C ASP A 142 11.26 -14.29 11.92
N LYS A 143 10.33 -14.64 11.02
CA LYS A 143 10.43 -15.79 10.11
C LYS A 143 9.58 -15.62 8.84
N LEU A 144 9.87 -16.42 7.82
CA LEU A 144 9.12 -16.51 6.57
C LEU A 144 8.15 -17.70 6.65
N ALA A 145 7.13 -17.58 7.49
CA ALA A 145 6.13 -18.61 7.73
C ALA A 145 4.74 -18.01 7.96
N MET A 146 3.72 -18.86 8.03
CA MET A 146 2.33 -18.43 8.24
C MET A 146 2.12 -17.69 9.55
N ASP A 147 2.79 -18.13 10.62
CA ASP A 147 2.69 -17.55 11.96
C ASP A 147 3.84 -16.56 12.23
N SER A 148 4.26 -15.84 11.18
CA SER A 148 5.27 -14.79 11.27
C SER A 148 4.81 -13.67 12.20
N LYS A 149 5.76 -13.09 12.93
CA LYS A 149 5.54 -11.97 13.84
C LYS A 149 6.31 -10.76 13.35
N ILE A 150 5.62 -9.62 13.34
CA ILE A 150 6.23 -8.33 13.06
C ILE A 150 7.04 -7.92 14.30
N VAL A 151 8.35 -7.82 14.11
CA VAL A 151 9.31 -7.36 15.13
C VAL A 151 9.30 -5.83 15.20
N SER A 152 9.20 -5.18 14.03
CA SER A 152 9.08 -3.74 13.90
C SER A 152 8.54 -3.41 12.52
N GLU A 153 7.77 -2.34 12.41
CA GLU A 153 7.35 -1.80 11.13
C GLU A 153 7.49 -0.28 11.13
N LYS A 154 7.68 0.28 9.94
CA LYS A 154 7.54 1.70 9.71
C LYS A 154 7.03 1.95 8.30
N CYS A 155 5.81 2.45 8.21
CA CYS A 155 5.27 2.97 6.96
C CYS A 155 5.44 4.50 6.84
N VAL A 156 5.65 4.95 5.60
CA VAL A 156 5.71 6.37 5.24
C VAL A 156 4.92 6.60 3.96
N LEU A 157 4.25 7.75 3.92
CA LEU A 157 3.68 8.28 2.70
C LEU A 157 4.77 8.90 1.84
N ILE A 158 4.94 8.38 0.63
CA ILE A 158 5.90 8.89 -0.34
C ILE A 158 5.36 10.17 -1.00
N ASN A 159 4.04 10.25 -1.18
CA ASN A 159 3.37 11.45 -1.66
C ASN A 159 2.12 11.78 -0.85
N LYS A 160 1.70 13.05 -0.92
CA LYS A 160 0.47 13.56 -0.33
C LYS A 160 -0.30 14.30 -1.42
N PRO A 161 -0.98 13.60 -2.35
CA PRO A 161 -1.63 14.22 -3.51
C PRO A 161 -2.62 15.33 -3.11
N TRP A 162 -3.26 15.21 -1.94
CA TRP A 162 -4.17 16.20 -1.37
C TRP A 162 -3.53 17.43 -0.72
N ALA A 163 -2.21 17.46 -0.54
CA ALA A 163 -1.51 18.55 0.11
C ALA A 163 -1.14 19.70 -0.85
N SER A 164 -1.43 19.57 -2.15
CA SER A 164 -1.21 20.67 -3.09
C SER A 164 -2.21 21.81 -2.86
N THR A 165 -1.76 23.05 -3.04
CA THR A 165 -2.54 24.29 -2.83
C THR A 165 -3.83 24.32 -3.66
N ASN A 166 -3.88 23.61 -4.79
CA ASN A 166 -5.06 23.50 -5.64
C ASN A 166 -6.19 22.66 -5.01
N TYR A 167 -5.87 21.69 -4.14
CA TYR A 167 -6.88 20.88 -3.43
C TYR A 167 -7.56 21.66 -2.30
N GLN A 168 -6.84 22.50 -1.58
CA GLN A 168 -7.39 23.29 -0.46
C GLN A 168 -8.28 24.46 -0.97
N ASN A 169 -8.02 24.97 -2.18
CA ASN A 169 -8.77 26.08 -2.76
C ASN A 169 -10.06 25.65 -3.51
N LYS A 170 -10.27 24.36 -3.79
CA LYS A 170 -11.50 23.87 -4.46
C LYS A 170 -12.77 23.94 -3.57
N GLY A 171 -12.63 24.29 -2.29
CA GLY A 171 -13.73 24.33 -1.31
C GLY A 171 -14.35 25.71 -1.01
N LEU A 172 -13.98 26.77 -1.74
CA LEU A 172 -14.52 28.12 -1.58
C LEU A 172 -14.81 28.77 -2.95
N GLU A 173 -15.64 28.13 -3.78
CA GLU A 173 -16.49 28.90 -4.70
C GLU A 173 -17.88 28.97 -4.09
N VAL A 174 -18.06 29.96 -3.22
CA VAL A 174 -19.38 30.40 -2.79
C VAL A 174 -20.02 31.09 -4.00
N SER A 175 -21.12 30.51 -4.46
CA SER A 175 -22.15 31.15 -5.29
C SER A 175 -22.34 32.62 -4.90
N ASP A 176 -21.92 33.55 -5.76
CA ASP A 176 -22.49 34.89 -5.82
C ASP A 176 -23.20 35.07 -7.16
N ASN A 177 -24.46 34.66 -7.15
CA ASN A 177 -25.45 35.07 -8.13
C ASN A 177 -25.79 36.55 -7.84
N LYS A 178 -25.10 37.48 -8.51
CA LYS A 178 -25.59 38.86 -8.64
C LYS A 178 -26.01 39.12 -10.08
N LEU A 179 -27.31 38.93 -10.31
CA LEU A 179 -28.09 39.78 -11.20
C LEU A 179 -27.72 41.25 -10.95
N ALA A 180 -27.11 41.88 -11.95
CA ALA A 180 -27.25 43.32 -12.17
C ALA A 180 -27.47 43.54 -13.67
N ARG A 181 -28.72 43.88 -13.98
CA ARG A 181 -29.19 44.47 -15.22
C ARG A 181 -28.44 45.77 -15.51
N ALA A 182 -28.16 46.02 -16.78
CA ALA A 182 -28.39 47.26 -17.56
C ALA A 182 -27.52 47.17 -18.82
N SER A 183 -28.06 46.98 -20.03
CA SER A 183 -28.60 48.06 -20.87
C SER A 183 -27.55 49.15 -21.12
N TYR A 184 -26.80 49.05 -22.22
CA TYR A 184 -26.89 49.89 -23.43
C TYR A 184 -26.00 49.30 -24.53
#